data_AF-A0A2E8HCP9-F1
#
_entry.id   AF-A0A2E8HCP9-F1
#
_cell.length_a   1.000
_cell.length_b   1.000
_cell.length_c   1.000
_cell.angle_alpha   90.00
_cell.angle_beta   90.00
_cell.angle_gamma   90.00
#
_symmetry.space_group_name_H-M   'P 1'
#
loop_
_entity.id
_entity.type
_entity.pdbx_description
1 polymer ?
#
loop_
_entity_poly.entity_id
_entity_poly.type
_entity_poly.pdbx_seq_one_letter_code
_entity_poly.pdbx_strand_id
1 'polypeptide(L)'
;MPVTRRYFLKSAAAISLGFTGLQRNIALATGVGVGYGPLRPDPGGILQLPEGFSYRVLSRTGDAMDDGLLVPGAPDAMAAFSGPQGRTLLVCNHELTAGALAAGAFGEQNERVASLDRRWFYDYGKGSPALGGTSTLVLGPTGEVERHFMSLAGTVRNCAGGPTPWGSSVRLRYSVQLTSGRSGRSNTPRPWGCAYPKISVYWA
;
A
#
# COMPACT_ATOMS: atom_id res chain seq x y z
N MET A 1 -20.54 46.58 32.14
CA MET A 1 -20.43 46.13 33.54
C MET A 1 -18.99 46.29 33.98
N PRO A 2 -18.68 47.00 35.08
CA PRO A 2 -17.30 47.19 35.52
C PRO A 2 -16.71 45.87 36.01
N VAL A 3 -15.51 45.53 35.56
CA VAL A 3 -14.78 44.34 36.01
C VAL A 3 -14.36 44.55 37.46
N THR A 4 -14.89 43.73 38.38
CA THR A 4 -14.49 43.82 39.79
C THR A 4 -13.16 43.10 40.01
N ARG A 5 -12.34 43.59 40.95
CA ARG A 5 -11.06 42.95 41.33
C ARG A 5 -11.23 41.46 41.66
N ARG A 6 -12.34 41.10 42.30
CA ARG A 6 -12.69 39.71 42.67
C ARG A 6 -12.97 38.84 41.44
N TYR A 7 -13.64 39.39 40.42
CA TYR A 7 -13.87 38.69 39.15
C TYR A 7 -12.54 38.49 38.40
N PHE A 8 -11.72 39.54 38.30
CA PHE A 8 -10.41 39.46 37.66
C PHE A 8 -9.50 38.39 38.29
N LEU A 9 -9.38 38.38 39.63
CA LEU A 9 -8.54 37.41 40.34
C LEU A 9 -9.05 35.96 40.19
N LYS A 10 -10.36 35.73 40.19
CA LYS A 10 -10.94 34.39 39.96
C LYS A 10 -10.68 33.89 38.55
N SER A 11 -10.87 34.75 37.56
CA SER A 11 -10.63 34.39 36.15
C SER A 11 -9.15 34.15 35.88
N ALA A 12 -8.25 34.98 36.42
CA ALA A 12 -6.81 34.78 36.30
C ALA A 12 -6.36 33.46 36.94
N ALA A 13 -6.89 33.12 38.13
CA ALA A 13 -6.58 31.85 38.79
C ALA A 13 -7.06 30.64 37.98
N ALA A 14 -8.27 30.68 37.43
CA ALA A 14 -8.81 29.60 36.59
C ALA A 14 -8.00 29.40 35.31
N ILE A 15 -7.60 30.48 34.65
CA ILE A 15 -6.77 30.45 33.44
C ILE A 15 -5.39 29.86 33.76
N SER A 16 -4.73 30.32 34.83
CA SER A 16 -3.41 29.82 35.23
C SER A 16 -3.44 28.33 35.59
N LEU A 17 -4.49 27.86 36.28
CA LEU A 17 -4.70 26.43 36.57
C LEU A 17 -4.90 25.62 35.27
N GLY A 18 -5.65 26.15 34.30
CA GLY A 18 -5.82 25.53 32.99
C GLY A 18 -4.50 25.37 32.23
N PHE A 19 -3.67 26.42 32.17
CA PHE A 19 -2.36 26.36 31.52
C PHE A 19 -1.37 25.44 32.25
N THR A 20 -1.41 25.39 33.58
CA THR A 20 -0.59 24.46 34.38
C THR A 20 -1.01 23.01 34.13
N GLY A 21 -2.31 22.74 34.02
CA GLY A 21 -2.85 21.43 33.64
C GLY A 21 -2.44 21.01 32.23
N LEU A 22 -2.49 21.92 31.25
CA LEU A 22 -2.03 21.68 29.89
C LEU A 22 -0.52 21.41 29.83
N GLN A 23 0.29 22.19 30.55
CA GLN A 23 1.74 22.00 30.61
C GLN A 23 2.11 20.62 31.17
N ARG A 24 1.39 20.13 32.19
CA ARG A 24 1.57 18.75 32.71
C ARG A 24 1.20 17.69 31.67
N ASN A 25 0.12 17.88 30.91
CA ASN A 25 -0.27 16.94 29.86
C ASN A 25 0.75 16.92 28.70
N ILE A 26 1.29 18.08 28.31
CA ILE A 26 2.36 18.15 27.31
C ILE A 26 3.63 17.47 27.83
N ALA A 27 4.02 17.70 29.09
CA ALA A 27 5.18 17.05 29.68
C ALA A 27 5.06 15.51 29.78
N LEU A 28 3.84 15.00 30.02
CA LEU A 28 3.55 13.56 29.96
C LEU A 28 3.52 13.03 28.53
N ALA A 29 3.09 13.83 27.55
CA ALA A 29 3.15 13.50 26.12
C ALA A 29 4.58 13.53 25.56
N THR A 30 5.50 14.29 26.16
CA THR A 30 6.93 14.25 25.84
C THR A 30 7.65 13.04 26.45
N GLY A 31 6.97 12.28 27.31
CA GLY A 31 7.41 10.99 27.81
C GLY A 31 7.15 9.84 26.83
N VAL A 32 7.28 10.06 25.52
CA VAL A 32 7.37 8.95 24.55
C VAL A 32 8.70 8.26 24.81
N GLY A 33 8.66 7.25 25.67
CA GLY A 33 9.77 6.31 25.83
C GLY A 33 10.16 5.78 24.46
N VAL A 34 11.45 5.92 24.18
CA VAL A 34 12.28 5.25 23.17
C VAL A 34 11.45 4.52 22.11
N GLY A 35 11.23 5.16 20.95
CA GLY A 35 10.94 4.42 19.72
C GLY A 35 12.06 3.39 19.46
N TYR A 36 12.09 2.73 18.32
CA TYR A 36 13.11 1.71 18.06
C TYR A 36 14.57 2.21 17.97
N GLY A 37 14.84 3.48 18.31
CA GLY A 37 16.12 4.15 18.15
C GLY A 37 16.20 4.92 16.83
N PRO A 38 17.33 5.60 16.58
CA PRO A 38 17.55 6.31 15.33
C PRO A 38 17.63 5.32 14.16
N LEU A 39 17.14 5.74 12.98
CA LEU A 39 17.31 4.98 11.76
C LEU A 39 18.78 5.00 11.32
N ARG A 40 19.28 3.85 10.88
CA ARG A 40 20.63 3.72 10.33
C ARG A 40 20.59 3.85 8.81
N PRO A 41 21.59 4.50 8.19
CA PRO A 41 21.74 4.47 6.74
C PRO A 41 21.74 3.02 6.23
N ASP A 42 20.95 2.75 5.20
CA ASP A 42 20.89 1.45 4.55
C ASP A 42 21.90 1.42 3.39
N PRO A 43 22.91 0.53 3.40
CA PRO A 43 23.83 0.36 2.27
C PRO A 43 23.11 0.01 0.96
N GLY A 44 21.97 -0.67 1.03
CA GLY A 44 21.13 -1.00 -0.12
C GLY A 44 20.25 0.16 -0.61
N GLY A 45 20.12 1.23 0.17
CA GLY A 45 19.31 2.41 -0.17
C GLY A 45 17.81 2.15 -0.29
N ILE A 46 17.30 1.05 0.25
CA ILE A 46 15.89 0.64 0.17
C ILE A 46 15.13 1.12 1.39
N LEU A 47 15.59 0.75 2.59
CA LEU A 47 14.88 1.05 3.83
C LEU A 47 15.86 1.26 4.98
N GLN A 48 15.89 2.48 5.52
CA GLN A 48 16.61 2.78 6.74
C GLN A 48 15.85 2.19 7.93
N LEU A 49 16.55 1.36 8.71
CA LEU A 49 15.98 0.66 9.86
C LEU A 49 16.75 1.00 11.15
N PRO A 50 16.10 0.95 12.31
CA PRO A 50 16.78 1.04 13.59
C PRO A 50 17.72 -0.16 13.83
N GLU A 51 18.59 -0.04 14.83
CA GLU A 51 19.46 -1.15 15.24
C GLU A 51 18.64 -2.39 15.64
N GLY A 52 19.12 -3.58 15.26
CA GLY A 52 18.47 -4.86 15.55
C GLY A 52 17.37 -5.26 14.57
N PHE A 53 16.99 -4.38 13.64
CA PHE A 53 16.03 -4.69 12.59
C PHE A 53 16.71 -5.02 11.27
N SER A 54 16.06 -5.86 10.47
CA SER A 54 16.48 -6.19 9.11
C SER A 54 15.26 -6.29 8.19
N TYR A 55 15.50 -6.21 6.89
CA TYR A 55 14.47 -6.45 5.88
C TYR A 55 14.98 -7.46 4.86
N ARG A 56 14.03 -8.07 4.14
CA ARG A 56 14.29 -8.84 2.93
C ARG A 56 13.36 -8.37 1.83
N VAL A 57 13.90 -8.18 0.63
CA VAL A 57 13.09 -7.92 -0.56
C VAL A 57 12.51 -9.24 -1.05
N LEU A 58 11.18 -9.36 -1.05
CA LEU A 58 10.48 -10.56 -1.51
C LEU A 58 10.21 -10.54 -3.02
N SER A 59 10.06 -9.35 -3.62
CA SER A 59 9.70 -9.20 -5.03
C SER A 59 10.07 -7.82 -5.55
N ARG A 60 10.46 -7.71 -6.83
CA ARG A 60 10.65 -6.43 -7.52
C ARG A 60 9.81 -6.39 -8.80
N THR A 61 9.26 -5.22 -9.09
CA THR A 61 8.55 -4.93 -10.34
C THR A 61 9.42 -5.33 -11.54
N GLY A 62 8.82 -6.01 -12.52
CA GLY A 62 9.51 -6.43 -13.74
C GLY A 62 10.34 -7.72 -13.59
N ASP A 63 10.47 -8.29 -12.39
CA ASP A 63 11.02 -9.63 -12.25
C ASP A 63 10.10 -10.66 -12.92
N ALA A 64 10.67 -11.75 -13.43
CA ALA A 64 9.88 -12.86 -13.94
C ALA A 64 9.23 -13.64 -12.79
N MET A 65 7.95 -13.98 -12.96
CA MET A 65 7.17 -14.85 -12.07
C MET A 65 7.18 -16.30 -12.58
N ASP A 66 6.76 -17.24 -11.73
CA ASP A 66 6.73 -18.69 -12.06
C ASP A 66 5.70 -19.05 -13.13
N ASP A 67 4.71 -18.20 -13.36
CA ASP A 67 3.71 -18.34 -14.42
C ASP A 67 4.18 -17.77 -15.78
N GLY A 68 5.42 -17.29 -15.87
CA GLY A 68 5.99 -16.70 -17.06
C GLY A 68 5.59 -15.24 -17.31
N LEU A 69 4.83 -14.62 -16.41
CA LEU A 69 4.51 -13.19 -16.45
C LEU A 69 5.58 -12.36 -15.72
N LEU A 70 5.37 -11.04 -15.70
CA LEU A 70 6.21 -10.11 -14.95
C LEU A 70 5.49 -9.67 -13.69
N VAL A 71 6.25 -9.39 -12.63
CA VAL A 71 5.71 -8.72 -11.44
C VAL A 71 5.18 -7.34 -11.85
N PRO A 72 3.88 -7.06 -11.68
CA PRO A 72 3.33 -5.77 -12.06
C PRO A 72 3.83 -4.66 -11.13
N GLY A 73 3.92 -3.45 -11.67
CA GLY A 73 4.28 -2.26 -10.91
C GLY A 73 3.17 -1.76 -10.00
N ALA A 74 3.44 -0.61 -9.37
CA ALA A 74 2.56 0.04 -8.40
C ALA A 74 1.99 -0.94 -7.34
N PRO A 75 2.84 -1.75 -6.67
CA PRO A 75 2.36 -2.61 -5.59
C PRO A 75 1.72 -1.74 -4.51
N ASP A 76 0.58 -2.19 -4.00
CA ASP A 76 -0.23 -1.49 -3.00
C ASP A 76 -0.61 -2.44 -1.86
N ALA A 77 -1.76 -2.24 -1.22
CA ALA A 77 -2.18 -3.02 -0.06
C ALA A 77 -2.04 -4.52 -0.28
N MET A 78 -1.58 -5.20 0.77
CA MET A 78 -1.37 -6.64 0.79
C MET A 78 -2.13 -7.28 1.95
N ALA A 79 -2.45 -8.56 1.78
CA ALA A 79 -3.00 -9.39 2.84
C ALA A 79 -2.28 -10.74 2.88
N ALA A 80 -1.94 -11.19 4.08
CA ALA A 80 -1.35 -12.49 4.33
C ALA A 80 -2.43 -13.47 4.83
N PHE A 81 -2.44 -14.67 4.27
CA PHE A 81 -3.36 -15.74 4.62
C PHE A 81 -2.56 -16.99 4.98
N SER A 82 -3.06 -17.79 5.91
CA SER A 82 -2.46 -19.09 6.22
C SER A 82 -2.61 -20.03 5.01
N GLY A 83 -1.49 -20.59 4.57
CA GLY A 83 -1.41 -21.64 3.57
C GLY A 83 -1.19 -23.02 4.21
N PRO A 84 -1.26 -24.09 3.42
CA PRO A 84 -1.00 -25.45 3.90
C PRO A 84 0.45 -25.63 4.35
N GLN A 85 0.68 -26.55 5.30
CA GLN A 85 2.02 -26.93 5.77
C GLN A 85 2.86 -25.75 6.29
N GLY A 86 2.23 -24.79 6.99
CA GLY A 86 2.93 -23.65 7.59
C GLY A 86 3.31 -22.54 6.61
N ARG A 87 2.83 -22.61 5.36
CA ARG A 87 3.06 -21.56 4.35
C ARG A 87 2.22 -20.32 4.63
N THR A 88 2.66 -19.20 4.07
CA THR A 88 1.88 -17.96 4.02
C THR A 88 1.59 -17.60 2.57
N LEU A 89 0.32 -17.37 2.25
CA LEU A 89 -0.11 -16.84 0.96
C LEU A 89 -0.21 -15.33 1.10
N LEU A 90 0.68 -14.62 0.41
CA LEU A 90 0.72 -13.17 0.45
C LEU A 90 0.19 -12.60 -0.86
N VAL A 91 -0.97 -11.96 -0.79
CA VAL A 91 -1.64 -11.38 -1.94
C VAL A 91 -1.32 -9.88 -2.00
N CYS A 92 -0.78 -9.40 -3.13
CA CYS A 92 -0.43 -8.00 -3.36
C CYS A 92 -1.34 -7.38 -4.41
N ASN A 93 -1.88 -6.19 -4.14
CA ASN A 93 -2.60 -5.41 -5.12
C ASN A 93 -1.65 -4.63 -6.04
N HIS A 94 -2.07 -4.38 -7.29
CA HIS A 94 -1.36 -3.50 -8.21
C HIS A 94 -2.26 -2.34 -8.67
N GLU A 95 -1.88 -1.10 -8.33
CA GLU A 95 -2.68 0.10 -8.57
C GLU A 95 -2.50 0.68 -9.99
N LEU A 96 -2.41 -0.21 -10.99
CA LEU A 96 -2.15 0.19 -12.36
C LEU A 96 -3.41 0.62 -13.12
N THR A 97 -3.26 1.62 -13.98
CA THR A 97 -4.29 1.99 -14.97
C THR A 97 -4.15 1.10 -16.22
N ALA A 98 -5.18 1.03 -17.05
CA ALA A 98 -5.14 0.24 -18.29
C ALA A 98 -4.07 0.71 -19.30
N GLY A 99 -3.57 1.94 -19.18
CA GLY A 99 -2.53 2.50 -20.06
C GLY A 99 -1.10 2.33 -19.56
N ALA A 100 -0.88 1.75 -18.38
CA ALA A 100 0.44 1.61 -17.75
C ALA A 100 1.25 0.41 -18.30
N LEU A 101 1.37 0.29 -19.62
CA LEU A 101 1.91 -0.89 -20.32
C LEU A 101 3.30 -1.31 -19.81
N ALA A 102 4.23 -0.37 -19.72
CA ALA A 102 5.60 -0.62 -19.25
C ALA A 102 5.70 -1.19 -17.82
N ALA A 103 4.64 -1.07 -17.02
CA ALA A 103 4.58 -1.59 -15.66
C ALA A 103 3.60 -2.77 -15.51
N GLY A 104 2.96 -3.23 -16.59
CA GLY A 104 2.00 -4.32 -16.56
C GLY A 104 2.66 -5.69 -16.45
N ALA A 105 1.86 -6.70 -16.07
CA ALA A 105 2.33 -8.08 -15.97
C ALA A 105 2.73 -8.68 -17.34
N PHE A 106 2.26 -8.07 -18.43
CA PHE A 106 2.24 -8.68 -19.75
C PHE A 106 3.36 -8.21 -20.69
N GLY A 107 4.36 -7.50 -20.15
CA GLY A 107 5.44 -6.91 -20.94
C GLY A 107 5.12 -5.51 -21.46
N GLU A 108 6.14 -4.84 -22.03
CA GLU A 108 6.06 -3.41 -22.37
C GLU A 108 4.99 -3.08 -23.41
N GLN A 109 4.59 -4.06 -24.22
CA GLN A 109 3.59 -3.91 -25.27
C GLN A 109 2.48 -4.96 -25.16
N ASN A 110 2.26 -5.51 -23.96
CA ASN A 110 1.28 -6.59 -23.73
C ASN A 110 1.55 -7.87 -24.54
N GLU A 111 2.78 -8.13 -24.93
CA GLU A 111 3.18 -9.30 -25.72
C GLU A 111 2.86 -10.64 -25.03
N ARG A 112 2.80 -10.67 -23.69
CA ARG A 112 2.43 -11.86 -22.91
C ARG A 112 0.92 -11.97 -22.65
N VAL A 113 0.08 -11.07 -23.13
CA VAL A 113 -1.39 -11.22 -22.97
C VAL A 113 -1.87 -12.50 -23.65
N ALA A 114 -1.29 -12.86 -24.79
CA ALA A 114 -1.67 -14.04 -25.57
C ALA A 114 -1.28 -15.38 -24.90
N SER A 115 -0.44 -15.37 -23.85
CA SER A 115 -0.10 -16.60 -23.11
C SER A 115 -1.23 -17.05 -22.18
N LEU A 116 -2.24 -16.20 -21.94
CA LEU A 116 -3.40 -16.49 -21.12
C LEU A 116 -4.67 -16.57 -21.98
N ASP A 117 -5.51 -17.55 -21.70
CA ASP A 117 -6.87 -17.57 -22.25
C ASP A 117 -7.64 -16.35 -21.75
N ARG A 118 -8.35 -15.67 -22.66
CA ARG A 118 -9.23 -14.52 -22.40
C ARG A 118 -10.15 -14.73 -21.19
N ARG A 119 -10.60 -15.96 -20.92
CA ARG A 119 -11.49 -16.28 -19.79
C ARG A 119 -10.86 -16.04 -18.41
N TRP A 120 -9.53 -15.94 -18.32
CA TRP A 120 -8.81 -15.68 -17.08
C TRP A 120 -8.75 -14.19 -16.70
N PHE A 121 -9.21 -13.32 -17.59
CA PHE A 121 -9.30 -11.89 -17.32
C PHE A 121 -10.69 -11.52 -16.84
N TYR A 122 -10.77 -10.77 -15.74
CA TYR A 122 -12.02 -10.18 -15.29
C TYR A 122 -12.60 -9.24 -16.36
N ASP A 123 -11.76 -8.36 -16.89
CA ASP A 123 -12.06 -7.51 -18.04
C ASP A 123 -10.91 -7.57 -19.05
N TYR A 124 -11.17 -8.20 -20.18
CA TYR A 124 -10.23 -8.32 -21.30
C TYR A 124 -10.24 -7.10 -22.24
N GLY A 125 -11.20 -6.18 -22.04
CA GLY A 125 -11.41 -5.06 -22.95
C GLY A 125 -11.60 -5.50 -24.41
N LYS A 126 -11.14 -4.67 -25.34
CA LYS A 126 -11.10 -4.93 -26.79
C LYS A 126 -9.74 -5.49 -27.22
N GLY A 127 -9.21 -6.47 -26.48
CA GLY A 127 -7.88 -7.04 -26.75
C GLY A 127 -6.73 -6.31 -26.05
N SER A 128 -7.04 -5.35 -25.17
CA SER A 128 -6.09 -4.72 -24.28
C SER A 128 -6.68 -4.77 -22.86
N PRO A 129 -6.29 -5.76 -22.05
CA PRO A 129 -6.86 -5.97 -20.73
C PRO A 129 -6.43 -4.86 -19.77
N ALA A 130 -7.19 -4.67 -18.69
CA ALA A 130 -6.75 -3.81 -17.61
C ALA A 130 -5.51 -4.41 -16.91
N LEU A 131 -4.54 -3.55 -16.60
CA LEU A 131 -3.18 -3.95 -16.18
C LEU A 131 -2.96 -4.00 -14.68
N GLY A 132 -3.96 -3.62 -13.88
CA GLY A 132 -3.94 -3.91 -12.45
C GLY A 132 -4.17 -5.40 -12.21
N GLY A 133 -4.55 -5.74 -10.98
CA GLY A 133 -4.77 -7.11 -10.58
C GLY A 133 -4.15 -7.42 -9.24
N THR A 134 -4.07 -8.70 -8.89
CA THR A 134 -3.27 -9.19 -7.75
C THR A 134 -2.19 -10.13 -8.22
N SER A 135 -1.01 -10.06 -7.62
CA SER A 135 -0.08 -11.19 -7.56
C SER A 135 -0.17 -11.89 -6.20
N THR A 136 0.24 -13.16 -6.15
CA THR A 136 0.33 -13.94 -4.91
C THR A 136 1.72 -14.54 -4.79
N LEU A 137 2.37 -14.28 -3.65
CA LEU A 137 3.57 -15.01 -3.22
C LEU A 137 3.17 -16.16 -2.30
N VAL A 138 3.72 -17.34 -2.55
CA VAL A 138 3.70 -18.46 -1.60
C VAL A 138 5.01 -18.41 -0.83
N LEU A 139 4.92 -18.04 0.44
CA LEU A 139 6.05 -17.99 1.34
C LEU A 139 6.13 -19.30 2.12
N GLY A 140 7.32 -19.90 2.15
CA GLY A 140 7.60 -21.05 2.99
C GLY A 140 7.60 -20.67 4.49
N PRO A 141 7.75 -21.66 5.38
CA PRO A 141 7.69 -21.43 6.83
C PRO A 141 8.75 -20.47 7.37
N THR A 142 9.85 -20.24 6.63
CA THR A 142 10.91 -19.28 6.99
C THR A 142 10.83 -17.97 6.18
N GLY A 143 9.72 -17.76 5.47
CA GLY A 143 9.42 -16.56 4.68
C GLY A 143 10.10 -16.50 3.30
N GLU A 144 10.83 -17.55 2.91
CA GLU A 144 11.37 -17.70 1.56
C GLU A 144 10.27 -17.76 0.50
N VAL A 145 10.48 -17.12 -0.64
CA VAL A 145 9.53 -17.13 -1.74
C VAL A 145 9.67 -18.46 -2.48
N GLU A 146 8.66 -19.34 -2.35
CA GLU A 146 8.63 -20.62 -3.05
C GLU A 146 7.93 -20.51 -4.41
N ARG A 147 6.94 -19.61 -4.53
CA ARG A 147 6.25 -19.30 -5.78
C ARG A 147 5.78 -17.86 -5.82
N HIS A 148 5.67 -17.29 -7.01
CA HIS A 148 5.06 -16.01 -7.30
C HIS A 148 4.30 -16.08 -8.63
N PHE A 149 3.03 -15.68 -8.63
CA PHE A 149 2.18 -15.74 -9.83
C PHE A 149 1.04 -14.71 -9.78
N MET A 150 0.43 -14.45 -10.92
CA MET A 150 -0.75 -13.59 -11.05
C MET A 150 -2.01 -14.33 -10.58
N SER A 151 -2.63 -13.85 -9.50
CA SER A 151 -3.85 -14.47 -8.93
C SER A 151 -5.15 -13.83 -9.43
N LEU A 152 -5.12 -12.63 -10.01
CA LEU A 152 -6.27 -11.99 -10.65
C LEU A 152 -5.82 -11.01 -11.73
N ALA A 153 -6.20 -11.23 -12.97
CA ALA A 153 -5.90 -10.35 -14.10
C ALA A 153 -7.16 -9.59 -14.58
N GLY A 154 -6.95 -8.47 -15.31
CA GLY A 154 -8.03 -7.74 -15.94
C GLY A 154 -8.82 -6.84 -14.99
N THR A 155 -8.19 -6.31 -13.94
CA THR A 155 -8.76 -5.26 -13.09
C THR A 155 -7.91 -3.99 -13.13
N VAL A 156 -8.45 -2.87 -12.67
CA VAL A 156 -7.78 -1.56 -12.76
C VAL A 156 -7.71 -0.91 -11.37
N ARG A 157 -6.60 -0.21 -11.11
CA ARG A 157 -6.37 0.64 -9.92
C ARG A 157 -6.74 -0.05 -8.60
N ASN A 158 -6.15 -1.20 -8.38
CA ASN A 158 -6.35 -1.93 -7.15
C ASN A 158 -5.46 -1.32 -6.07
N CYS A 159 -6.08 -0.58 -5.16
CA CYS A 159 -5.38 0.17 -4.12
C CYS A 159 -5.45 -0.59 -2.80
N ALA A 160 -6.56 -0.46 -2.09
CA ALA A 160 -6.77 -1.09 -0.78
C ALA A 160 -7.39 -2.49 -0.87
N GLY A 161 -7.22 -3.25 0.20
CA GLY A 161 -7.94 -4.50 0.44
C GLY A 161 -7.59 -5.09 1.80
N GLY A 162 -8.27 -6.17 2.17
CA GLY A 162 -8.02 -6.85 3.44
C GLY A 162 -8.75 -8.18 3.54
N PRO A 163 -8.34 -9.05 4.48
CA PRO A 163 -8.94 -10.35 4.67
C PRO A 163 -10.41 -10.21 5.11
N THR A 164 -11.27 -11.03 4.53
CA THR A 164 -12.63 -11.25 5.01
C THR A 164 -12.62 -12.25 6.16
N PRO A 165 -13.65 -12.23 7.03
CA PRO A 165 -13.75 -13.19 8.13
C PRO A 165 -13.76 -14.67 7.71
N TRP A 166 -14.05 -14.97 6.44
CA TRP A 166 -14.06 -16.33 5.89
C TRP A 166 -12.85 -16.65 5.01
N GLY A 167 -11.79 -15.82 5.06
CA GLY A 167 -10.48 -16.15 4.49
C GLY A 167 -10.28 -15.79 3.01
N SER A 168 -11.17 -15.00 2.41
CA SER A 168 -10.93 -14.35 1.10
C SER A 168 -10.41 -12.92 1.28
N SER A 169 -10.03 -12.21 0.23
CA SER A 169 -9.70 -10.76 0.31
C SER A 169 -10.81 -9.92 -0.29
N VAL A 170 -11.25 -8.85 0.39
CA VAL A 170 -12.12 -7.80 -0.17
C VAL A 170 -11.24 -6.65 -0.64
N ARG A 171 -11.56 -6.12 -1.82
CA ARG A 171 -10.79 -5.06 -2.48
C ARG A 171 -11.65 -3.82 -2.71
N LEU A 172 -11.11 -2.64 -2.40
CA LEU A 172 -11.78 -1.37 -2.64
C LEU A 172 -11.34 -0.78 -3.99
N ARG A 173 -12.27 -0.61 -4.93
CA ARG A 173 -12.05 0.01 -6.24
C ARG A 173 -12.39 1.50 -6.14
N TYR A 174 -11.46 2.39 -6.51
CA TYR A 174 -11.80 3.78 -6.83
C TYR A 174 -11.65 4.00 -8.34
N SER A 175 -12.68 4.57 -8.96
CA SER A 175 -12.85 4.86 -10.40
C SER A 175 -12.99 3.64 -11.35
N VAL A 176 -14.19 3.49 -11.92
CA VAL A 176 -14.38 2.76 -13.19
C VAL A 176 -13.97 3.72 -14.30
N GLN A 177 -12.78 3.52 -14.87
CA GLN A 177 -12.47 4.11 -16.16
C GLN A 177 -12.84 3.07 -17.22
N LEU A 178 -14.06 3.20 -17.75
CA LEU A 178 -14.45 2.50 -18.97
C LEU A 178 -13.55 3.01 -20.10
N THR A 179 -12.90 2.11 -20.83
CA THR A 179 -12.18 2.46 -22.05
C THR A 179 -13.16 2.82 -23.16
N SER A 180 -13.66 4.06 -23.14
CA SER A 180 -14.25 4.74 -24.31
C SER A 180 -14.29 6.26 -24.15
N GLY A 181 -13.39 6.93 -24.87
CA GLY A 181 -13.39 8.31 -25.39
C GLY A 181 -14.37 9.37 -24.87
N ARG A 182 -13.84 10.38 -24.16
CA ARG A 182 -13.75 11.81 -24.55
C ARG A 182 -13.22 12.61 -23.37
N SER A 183 -12.26 13.48 -23.64
CA SER A 183 -11.69 14.44 -22.70
C SER A 183 -12.75 15.39 -22.16
N GLY A 184 -13.05 15.30 -20.86
CA GLY A 184 -13.64 16.39 -20.10
C GLY A 184 -12.54 16.97 -19.20
N ARG A 185 -11.93 18.09 -19.61
CA ARG A 185 -11.09 18.90 -18.72
C ARG A 185 -11.98 19.47 -17.62
N SER A 186 -11.94 18.89 -16.42
CA SER A 186 -12.32 19.62 -15.20
C SER A 186 -11.05 20.16 -14.56
N ASN A 187 -10.78 21.44 -14.82
CA ASN A 187 -9.68 22.22 -14.28
C ASN A 187 -9.93 22.46 -12.78
N THR A 188 -9.50 21.55 -11.91
CA THR A 188 -9.36 21.80 -10.48
C THR A 188 -8.06 21.17 -9.98
N PRO A 189 -7.12 21.95 -9.41
CA PRO A 189 -5.88 21.41 -8.90
C PRO A 189 -6.18 20.69 -7.57
N ARG A 190 -6.13 19.36 -7.56
CA ARG A 190 -6.12 18.58 -6.32
C ARG A 190 -4.69 18.08 -6.06
N PRO A 191 -4.03 18.51 -4.97
CA PRO A 191 -2.62 18.22 -4.74
C PRO A 191 -2.47 16.92 -3.95
N TRP A 192 -2.64 15.76 -4.58
CA TRP A 192 -2.24 14.48 -3.96
C TRP A 192 -1.73 13.52 -5.03
N GLY A 193 -0.56 13.84 -5.57
CA GLY A 193 0.27 12.86 -6.26
C GLY A 193 1.00 12.02 -5.21
N CYS A 194 0.59 10.77 -5.04
CA CYS A 194 1.39 9.80 -4.29
C CYS A 194 2.47 9.26 -5.25
N ALA A 195 3.53 10.04 -5.42
CA ALA A 195 4.76 9.60 -6.07
C ALA A 195 5.76 9.22 -4.98
N TYR A 196 5.70 7.97 -4.54
CA TYR A 196 6.77 7.36 -3.75
C TYR A 196 7.00 5.93 -4.26
N PRO A 197 8.25 5.44 -4.27
CA PRO A 197 8.50 4.03 -4.47
C PRO A 197 7.85 3.25 -3.32
N LYS A 198 6.73 2.56 -3.59
CA LYS A 198 6.04 1.71 -2.63
C LYS A 198 6.85 0.42 -2.46
N ILE A 199 7.78 0.41 -1.50
CA ILE A 199 8.50 -0.79 -1.07
C ILE A 199 7.65 -1.49 -0.02
N SER A 200 7.37 -2.77 -0.26
CA SER A 200 6.62 -3.64 0.64
C SER A 200 7.59 -4.32 1.62
N VAL A 201 7.45 -4.03 2.92
CA VAL A 201 8.35 -4.49 3.99
C VAL A 201 7.61 -5.49 4.88
N TYR A 202 8.23 -6.65 5.12
CA TYR A 202 7.78 -7.62 6.11
C TYR A 202 8.74 -7.64 7.29
N TRP A 203 8.18 -7.65 8.50
CA TRP A 203 8.92 -7.88 9.74
C TRP A 203 8.92 -9.39 10.01
N ALA A 204 10.11 -9.96 10.20
CA ALA A 204 10.33 -11.26 10.83
C ALA A 204 10.91 -11.01 12.23
#